data_AF-A0A4R8MDC9-F1
#
_entry.id   AF-A0A4R8MDC9-F1
#
_cell.length_a   1.000
_cell.length_b   1.000
_cell.length_c   1.000
_cell.angle_alpha   90.00
_cell.angle_beta   90.00
_cell.angle_gamma   90.00
#
_symmetry.space_group_name_H-M   'P 1'
#
loop_
_entity.id
_entity.type
_entity.pdbx_description
1 polymer ?
#
loop_
_entity_poly.entity_id
_entity_poly.type
_entity_poly.pdbx_seq_one_letter_code
_entity_poly.pdbx_strand_id
1 'polypeptide(L)' 'MIFYDMDSLAQKQGINNKYLLTAAVAARARALSEQKGRTLDEDNEKFISTALQEFDLGAVRLSLEQESAPENGADS' A
#
# COMPACT_ATOMS: atom_id res chain seq x y z
N MET A 1 -4.06 17.67 -8.89
CA MET A 1 -4.37 16.31 -8.39
C MET A 1 -3.88 15.33 -9.42
N ILE A 2 -3.04 14.36 -9.05
CA ILE A 2 -2.54 13.35 -10.00
C ILE A 2 -3.62 12.27 -10.13
N PHE A 3 -3.97 11.90 -11.37
CA PHE A 3 -4.88 10.79 -11.63
C PHE A 3 -4.06 9.52 -11.78
N TYR A 4 -4.36 8.51 -10.96
CA TYR A 4 -3.72 7.20 -11.04
C TYR A 4 -4.73 6.17 -11.58
N ASP A 5 -4.27 5.39 -12.56
CA ASP A 5 -4.94 4.16 -12.95
C ASP A 5 -4.61 3.07 -11.92
N MET A 6 -5.59 2.76 -11.09
CA MET A 6 -5.45 1.79 -10.01
C MET A 6 -5.30 0.36 -10.52
N ASP A 7 -5.84 0.03 -11.70
CA ASP A 7 -5.74 -1.32 -12.26
C ASP A 7 -4.32 -1.55 -12.78
N SER A 8 -3.75 -0.57 -13.49
CA SER A 8 -2.34 -0.59 -13.92
C SER A 8 -1.37 -0.64 -12.73
N LEU A 9 -1.64 0.15 -11.66
CA LEU A 9 -0.81 0.15 -10.46
C LEU A 9 -0.87 -1.20 -9.71
N ALA A 10 -2.05 -1.82 -9.64
CA ALA A 10 -2.24 -3.14 -9.03
C ALA A 10 -1.45 -4.23 -9.78
N GLN A 11 -1.51 -4.22 -11.11
CA GLN A 11 -0.72 -5.15 -11.94
C GLN A 11 0.78 -4.96 -11.73
N LYS A 12 1.28 -3.72 -11.71
CA LYS A 12 2.69 -3.40 -11.47
C LYS A 12 3.18 -3.88 -10.10
N GLN A 13 2.29 -3.87 -9.10
CA GLN A 13 2.56 -4.35 -7.75
C GLN A 13 2.36 -5.87 -7.58
N GLY A 14 1.91 -6.58 -8.61
CA GLY A 14 1.59 -8.02 -8.53
C GLY A 14 0.35 -8.31 -7.65
N ILE A 15 -0.55 -7.33 -7.51
CA ILE A 15 -1.75 -7.44 -6.68
C ILE A 15 -2.95 -7.73 -7.56
N ASN A 16 -3.58 -8.87 -7.34
CA ASN A 16 -4.77 -9.28 -8.10
C ASN A 16 -6.08 -8.68 -7.55
N ASN A 17 -6.03 -7.98 -6.41
CA ASN A 17 -7.18 -7.36 -5.76
C ASN A 17 -6.95 -5.87 -5.51
N LYS A 18 -7.56 -5.02 -6.34
CA LYS A 18 -7.44 -3.55 -6.25
C LYS A 18 -7.95 -2.97 -4.91
N TYR A 19 -8.82 -3.67 -4.19
CA TYR A 19 -9.26 -3.25 -2.86
C TYR A 19 -8.15 -3.40 -1.83
N LEU A 20 -7.29 -4.43 -1.95
CA LEU A 20 -6.09 -4.57 -1.12
C LEU A 20 -5.09 -3.44 -1.39
N LEU A 21 -4.88 -3.10 -2.68
CA LEU A 21 -4.04 -1.95 -3.04
C LEU A 21 -4.63 -0.65 -2.45
N THR A 22 -5.93 -0.45 -2.55
CA THR A 22 -6.61 0.76 -2.02
C THR A 22 -6.44 0.86 -0.51
N ALA A 23 -6.65 -0.23 0.23
CA ALA A 23 -6.46 -0.27 1.67
C ALA A 23 -5.00 0.02 2.06
N ALA A 24 -4.03 -0.53 1.32
CA ALA A 24 -2.61 -0.30 1.54
C ALA A 24 -2.18 1.15 1.27
N VAL A 25 -2.69 1.75 0.19
CA VAL A 25 -2.48 3.17 -0.13
C VAL A 25 -3.03 4.05 0.99
N ALA A 26 -4.25 3.77 1.47
CA ALA A 26 -4.87 4.52 2.56
C ALA A 26 -4.06 4.39 3.87
N ALA A 27 -3.63 3.17 4.22
CA ALA A 27 -2.80 2.92 5.39
C ALA A 27 -1.46 3.68 5.32
N ARG A 28 -0.81 3.67 4.15
CA ARG A 28 0.44 4.40 3.93
C ARG A 28 0.24 5.92 4.03
N ALA A 29 -0.79 6.46 3.39
CA ALA A 29 -1.10 7.89 3.45
C ALA A 29 -1.39 8.34 4.88
N ARG A 30 -2.07 7.51 5.68
CA ARG A 30 -2.28 7.75 7.10
C ARG A 30 -0.96 7.81 7.87
N ALA A 31 -0.06 6.85 7.66
CA ALA A 31 1.25 6.85 8.30
C ALA A 31 2.07 8.11 7.94
N LEU A 32 2.03 8.54 6.67
CA LEU A 32 2.66 9.79 6.22
C LEU A 32 2.07 11.02 6.92
N SER A 33 0.74 11.06 7.08
CA SER A 33 0.03 12.13 7.79
C SER A 33 0.43 12.16 9.28
N GLU A 34 0.46 11.00 9.95
CA GLU A 34 0.83 10.89 11.36
C GLU A 34 2.30 11.26 11.61
N GLN A 35 3.20 10.92 10.68
CA GLN A 35 4.61 11.32 10.73
C GLN A 35 4.76 12.84 10.58
N LYS A 36 4.02 13.46 9.64
CA LYS A 36 4.07 14.91 9.39
C LYS A 36 3.31 15.75 10.41
N GLY A 37 2.27 15.24 11.07
CA GLY A 37 1.57 15.95 12.15
C GLY A 37 2.48 16.35 13.33
N ARG A 38 3.71 15.81 13.39
CA ARG A 38 4.76 16.21 14.34
C ARG A 38 5.56 17.44 13.88
N THR A 39 5.41 17.88 12.64
CA THR A 39 6.12 19.00 12.00
C THR A 39 5.09 19.85 11.25
N LEU A 40 4.62 20.92 11.90
CA LEU A 40 3.60 21.86 11.43
C LEU A 40 4.00 22.53 10.09
N ASP A 41 3.51 22.01 8.96
CA ASP A 41 3.49 22.70 7.67
C ASP A 41 2.19 22.29 6.94
N GLU A 42 1.16 23.13 7.06
CA GLU A 42 -0.22 22.87 6.58
C GLU A 42 -0.35 23.01 5.05
N ASP A 43 0.65 23.56 4.35
CA ASP A 43 0.49 24.03 2.97
C ASP A 43 0.73 22.97 1.86
N ASN A 44 0.97 21.69 2.19
CA ASN A 44 1.28 20.67 1.16
C ASN A 44 0.79 19.24 1.49
N GLU A 45 -0.41 19.11 2.05
CA GLU A 45 -0.98 17.79 2.36
C GLU A 45 -1.47 17.06 1.11
N LYS A 46 -0.56 16.30 0.48
CA LYS A 46 -0.85 15.40 -0.65
C LYS A 46 -0.58 13.94 -0.30
N PHE A 47 -0.86 13.51 0.94
CA PHE A 47 -0.47 12.20 1.47
C PHE A 47 -0.93 11.01 0.61
N ILE A 48 -2.14 11.07 0.07
CA ILE A 48 -2.66 10.04 -0.84
C ILE A 48 -1.85 10.00 -2.14
N SER A 49 -1.59 11.16 -2.75
CA SER A 49 -0.78 11.24 -3.98
C SER A 49 0.67 10.80 -3.74
N THR A 50 1.26 11.14 -2.59
CA THR A 50 2.59 10.68 -2.20
C THR A 50 2.61 9.16 -2.02
N ALA A 51 1.64 8.59 -1.31
CA ALA A 51 1.55 7.14 -1.13
C ALA A 51 1.42 6.43 -2.49
N LEU A 52 0.55 6.91 -3.38
CA LEU A 52 0.40 6.36 -4.73
C LEU A 52 1.72 6.39 -5.51
N GLN A 53 2.47 7.49 -5.42
CA GLN A 53 3.78 7.60 -6.06
C GLN A 53 4.82 6.66 -5.44
N GLU A 54 4.82 6.46 -4.13
CA GLU A 54 5.73 5.51 -3.47
C GLU A 54 5.47 4.06 -3.90
N PHE A 55 4.20 3.68 -4.06
CA PHE A 55 3.83 2.40 -4.68
C PHE A 55 4.29 2.36 -6.14
N ASP A 56 4.03 3.39 -6.94
CA ASP A 56 4.44 3.38 -8.35
C ASP A 56 5.96 3.28 -8.54
N LEU A 57 6.74 3.93 -7.68
CA LEU A 57 8.21 3.84 -7.67
C LEU A 57 8.73 2.52 -7.08
N GLY A 58 7.87 1.70 -6.48
CA GLY A 58 8.24 0.46 -5.80
C GLY A 58 8.99 0.67 -4.48
N ALA A 59 8.96 1.89 -3.93
CA ALA A 59 9.51 2.23 -2.61
C ALA A 59 8.70 1.59 -1.47
N VAL A 60 7.44 1.25 -1.76
CA VAL A 60 6.57 0.44 -0.90
C VAL A 60 6.07 -0.75 -1.70
N ARG A 61 6.06 -1.93 -1.08
CA ARG A 61 5.50 -3.16 -1.63
C ARG A 61 4.61 -3.83 -0.61
N LEU A 62 3.57 -4.50 -1.11
CA LEU A 62 2.74 -5.36 -0.29
C LEU A 62 3.38 -6.75 -0.20
N SER A 63 3.82 -7.11 0.99
CA SER A 63 4.19 -8.49 1.31
C SER A 63 2.95 -9.21 1.79
N LEU A 64 2.32 -9.98 0.91
CA LEU A 64 1.36 -11.00 1.35
C LEU A 64 2.20 -12.16 1.88
N GLU A 65 2.35 -12.26 3.19
CA GLU A 65 2.87 -13.49 3.79
C GLU A 65 1.95 -14.62 3.31
N GLN A 66 2.47 -15.50 2.46
CA GLN A 66 1.79 -16.75 2.17
C GLN A 66 1.76 -17.51 3.48
N GLU A 67 0.58 -17.54 4.11
CA GLU A 67 0.30 -18.43 5.23
C GLU A 67 0.38 -19.86 4.68
N SER A 68 1.60 -20.41 4.65
CA SER A 68 1.82 -21.83 4.41
C SER A 68 1.28 -22.54 5.65
N ALA A 69 0.01 -22.92 5.60
CA ALA A 69 -0.60 -23.77 6.62
C ALA A 69 0.29 -25.01 6.79
N PRO A 70 0.66 -25.40 8.03
CA PRO A 70 1.35 -26.65 8.22
C PRO A 70 0.38 -27.77 7.84
N GLU A 71 0.71 -28.52 6.79
CA GLU A 71 0.11 -29.82 6.53
C GLU A 71 0.48 -30.72 7.72
N ASN A 72 -0.35 -30.71 8.75
CA ASN A 72 -0.30 -31.73 9.79
C ASN A 72 -0.71 -33.04 9.11
N GLY A 73 0.30 -33.80 8.68
CA GLY A 73 0.17 -35.18 8.28
C GLY A 73 -0.46 -35.96 9.43
N ALA A 74 -1.72 -36.31 9.26
CA ALA A 74 -2.32 -37.43 9.96
C ALA A 74 -1.71 -38.70 9.35
N ASP A 75 -0.62 -39.19 9.93
CA ASP A 75 -0.22 -40.59 9.78
C ASP A 75 -0.78 -41.39 10.96
N SER A 76 -1.18 -42.62 10.64
CA SER A 76 -2.18 -43.44 11.32
C SER A 76 -1.68 -44.16 12.58
#